data_AF-A0A7X0Y1B3-F1
#
_entry.id   AF-A0A7X0Y1B3-F1
#
_cell.length_a   1.000
_cell.length_b   1.000
_cell.length_c   1.000
_cell.angle_alpha   90.00
_cell.angle_beta   90.00
_cell.angle_gamma   90.00
#
_symmetry.space_group_name_H-M   'P 1'
#
loop_
_entity.id
_entity.type
_entity.pdbx_description
1 polymer ?
#
loop_
_entity_poly.entity_id
_entity_poly.type
_entity_poly.pdbx_seq_one_letter_code
_entity_poly.pdbx_strand_id
1 'polypeptide(L)'
;MAINDINVEMKYPPLLPKPDSIKLGNLSSTTKIDLGSELKIEYAIEPKMAAQAVLFFSDSSIMDISESGVITAKAAGEATIKIQSAARPSVFVEVTLEVVIPSITPITTMVDTFTSTAEWLLQTAAATSSRVVDVVNTHNTQSMKLTGLDGNFATMRHKTAHVDLSDETAAKLSFFVHDLTTVSKIAFYFANDTAVTKTAMKVFQATDLKQGWNNVAFSLTSMTLAGGFSFDNEILAMQVRIDPVASVSASVSFDALESIIATRGNAIFTMDDNWIDQYTKAYPILKAQGLRGNIAVIKNKVDAAGYMTKANLSEVYESRWDMLNHTSTHPELSTITKAEQKIELDGCRDYLNTNGFNRASDCVVYPKGSYNADLIATQIEGNYRWGRSLINGIDIDDPASNYLVKTINLVPVITLAQAKAAVDEAYKVGGTVVFLIHKLVPEAEIATDTMFYSIERYEALAAYVAQKVKNKQINNITVSEWLQKEKAPRSADAGVAIV
;
A
#
# COMPACT_ATOMS: atom_id res chain seq x y z
N MET A 1 -6.23 -42.23 -82.91
CA MET A 1 -5.70 -41.33 -81.87
C MET A 1 -6.61 -41.45 -80.67
N ALA A 2 -6.15 -42.10 -79.61
CA ALA A 2 -6.93 -42.36 -78.40
C ALA A 2 -6.92 -41.11 -77.50
N ILE A 3 -8.09 -40.72 -77.02
CA ILE A 3 -8.24 -39.76 -75.92
C ILE A 3 -7.96 -40.54 -74.65
N ASN A 4 -6.85 -40.24 -73.98
CA ASN A 4 -6.56 -40.78 -72.65
C ASN A 4 -7.40 -40.00 -71.64
N ASP A 5 -8.40 -40.68 -71.06
CA ASP A 5 -9.05 -40.25 -69.84
C ASP A 5 -8.03 -40.27 -68.69
N ILE A 6 -7.53 -39.09 -68.34
CA ILE A 6 -6.81 -38.89 -67.09
C ILE A 6 -7.87 -38.84 -66.00
N ASN A 7 -8.10 -39.97 -65.34
CA ASN A 7 -8.73 -40.01 -64.03
C ASN A 7 -7.79 -39.32 -63.02
N VAL A 8 -8.00 -38.02 -62.82
CA VAL A 8 -7.44 -37.32 -61.65
C VAL A 8 -8.25 -37.75 -60.44
N GLU A 9 -7.80 -38.82 -59.79
CA GLU A 9 -8.30 -39.22 -58.48
C GLU A 9 -7.97 -38.09 -57.49
N MET A 10 -8.95 -37.22 -57.19
CA MET A 10 -8.83 -36.26 -56.09
C MET A 10 -8.73 -37.05 -54.79
N LYS A 11 -7.51 -37.38 -54.36
CA LYS A 11 -7.26 -37.87 -53.01
C LYS A 11 -7.65 -36.76 -52.04
N TYR A 12 -8.78 -36.94 -51.36
CA TYR A 12 -9.11 -36.14 -50.19
C TYR A 12 -7.88 -36.08 -49.27
N PRO A 13 -7.52 -34.90 -48.75
CA PRO A 13 -6.43 -34.81 -47.77
C PRO A 13 -6.72 -35.79 -46.62
N PRO A 14 -5.69 -36.47 -46.07
CA PRO A 14 -5.90 -37.41 -44.98
C PRO A 14 -6.59 -36.69 -43.83
N LEU A 15 -7.72 -37.24 -43.37
CA LEU A 15 -8.42 -36.75 -42.19
C LEU A 15 -7.42 -36.77 -41.03
N LEU A 16 -7.11 -35.60 -40.46
CA LEU A 16 -6.29 -35.52 -39.26
C LEU A 16 -6.92 -36.43 -38.18
N PRO A 17 -6.11 -37.16 -37.40
CA PRO A 17 -6.63 -37.94 -36.30
C PRO A 17 -7.39 -37.04 -35.32
N LYS A 18 -8.42 -37.60 -34.69
CA LYS A 18 -9.21 -36.85 -33.70
C LYS A 18 -8.34 -36.57 -32.47
N PRO A 19 -8.46 -35.37 -31.86
CA PRO A 19 -7.90 -35.11 -30.54
C PRO A 19 -8.42 -36.12 -29.50
N ASP A 20 -7.53 -36.63 -28.66
CA ASP A 20 -7.81 -37.59 -27.60
C ASP A 20 -7.50 -37.03 -26.20
N SER A 21 -6.44 -36.23 -26.06
CA SER A 21 -6.08 -35.59 -24.79
C SER A 21 -5.29 -34.29 -24.98
N ILE A 22 -5.19 -33.48 -23.93
CA ILE A 22 -4.34 -32.28 -23.87
C ILE A 22 -3.35 -32.49 -22.72
N LYS A 23 -2.06 -32.34 -22.99
CA LYS A 23 -1.00 -32.38 -21.98
C LYS A 23 -0.51 -30.97 -21.70
N LEU A 24 -0.31 -30.63 -20.43
CA LEU A 24 0.28 -29.37 -19.98
C LEU A 24 1.78 -29.56 -19.75
N GLY A 25 2.58 -28.58 -20.19
CA GLY A 25 4.04 -28.60 -20.07
C GLY A 25 4.56 -27.90 -18.82
N ASN A 26 3.94 -26.77 -18.45
CA ASN A 26 4.46 -25.87 -17.42
C ASN A 26 3.42 -25.45 -16.37
N LEU A 27 2.25 -26.07 -16.36
CA LEU A 27 1.17 -25.78 -15.40
C LEU A 27 0.76 -27.02 -14.61
N SER A 28 0.51 -26.81 -13.33
CA SER A 28 -0.04 -27.78 -12.37
C SER A 28 -0.83 -27.04 -11.29
N SER A 29 -1.56 -27.78 -10.45
CA SER A 29 -2.28 -27.21 -9.29
C SER A 29 -1.38 -26.57 -8.23
N THR A 30 -0.07 -26.77 -8.31
CA THR A 30 0.92 -26.14 -7.43
C THR A 30 1.58 -24.91 -8.06
N THR A 31 1.19 -24.55 -9.28
CA THR A 31 1.75 -23.40 -9.99
C THR A 31 1.18 -22.11 -9.39
N LYS A 32 2.09 -21.25 -8.90
CA LYS A 32 1.77 -19.90 -8.42
C LYS A 32 2.19 -18.88 -9.46
N ILE A 33 1.37 -17.87 -9.66
CA ILE A 33 1.66 -16.76 -10.57
C ILE A 33 1.68 -15.47 -9.77
N ASP A 34 2.75 -14.71 -9.87
CA ASP A 34 2.85 -13.41 -9.24
C ASP A 34 1.83 -12.42 -9.84
N LEU A 35 1.11 -11.71 -8.99
CA LEU A 35 0.22 -10.63 -9.39
C LEU A 35 0.93 -9.64 -10.32
N GLY A 36 0.26 -9.30 -11.43
CA GLY A 36 0.80 -8.40 -12.45
C GLY A 36 1.83 -9.05 -13.39
N SER A 37 2.13 -10.33 -13.24
CA SER A 37 3.00 -11.07 -14.15
C SER A 37 2.21 -11.77 -15.27
N GLU A 38 2.92 -12.10 -16.34
CA GLU A 38 2.43 -12.88 -17.46
C GLU A 38 3.09 -14.27 -17.51
N LEU A 39 2.33 -15.29 -17.94
CA LEU A 39 2.83 -16.65 -18.11
C LEU A 39 2.27 -17.28 -19.40
N LYS A 40 3.16 -17.73 -20.28
CA LYS A 40 2.77 -18.46 -21.50
C LYS A 40 2.40 -19.90 -21.15
N ILE A 41 1.22 -20.36 -21.55
CA ILE A 41 0.79 -21.75 -21.37
C ILE A 41 1.51 -22.64 -22.39
N GLU A 42 2.19 -23.67 -21.90
CA GLU A 42 2.74 -24.73 -22.74
C GLU A 42 1.80 -25.93 -22.73
N TYR A 43 1.36 -26.35 -23.92
CA TYR A 43 0.46 -27.49 -24.08
C TYR A 43 0.71 -28.25 -25.38
N ALA A 44 0.23 -29.49 -25.45
CA ALA A 44 0.21 -30.29 -26.67
C ALA A 44 -1.08 -31.14 -26.73
N ILE A 45 -1.72 -31.19 -27.90
CA ILE A 45 -2.84 -32.10 -28.15
C ILE A 45 -2.29 -33.42 -28.68
N GLU A 46 -2.75 -34.53 -28.10
CA GLU A 46 -2.44 -35.88 -28.56
C GLU A 46 -3.60 -36.48 -29.35
N PRO A 47 -3.32 -37.26 -30.41
CA PRO A 47 -1.99 -37.49 -30.98
C PRO A 47 -1.43 -36.23 -31.66
N LYS A 48 -0.10 -36.04 -31.68
CA LYS A 48 0.57 -34.85 -32.26
C LYS A 48 0.11 -34.43 -33.67
N MET A 49 -0.36 -35.38 -34.49
CA MET A 49 -0.88 -35.10 -35.83
C MET A 49 -2.32 -34.54 -35.84
N ALA A 50 -3.03 -34.56 -34.71
CA ALA A 50 -4.35 -33.97 -34.58
C ALA A 50 -4.27 -32.44 -34.66
N ALA A 51 -5.40 -31.79 -34.95
CA ALA A 51 -5.49 -30.33 -34.94
C ALA A 51 -5.12 -29.78 -33.55
N GLN A 52 -4.13 -28.88 -33.49
CA GLN A 52 -3.54 -28.38 -32.25
C GLN A 52 -4.24 -27.12 -31.68
N ALA A 53 -5.26 -26.60 -32.36
CA ALA A 53 -5.97 -25.40 -31.92
C ALA A 53 -6.79 -25.67 -30.64
N VAL A 54 -6.73 -24.72 -29.70
CA VAL A 54 -7.48 -24.76 -28.43
C VAL A 54 -8.25 -23.46 -28.19
N LEU A 55 -9.23 -23.53 -27.29
CA LEU A 55 -9.93 -22.42 -26.68
C LEU A 55 -9.55 -22.36 -25.20
N PHE A 56 -9.32 -21.15 -24.70
CA PHE A 56 -8.99 -20.87 -23.30
C PHE A 56 -10.19 -20.25 -22.58
N PHE A 57 -10.42 -20.68 -21.34
CA PHE A 57 -11.40 -20.09 -20.45
C PHE A 57 -10.77 -19.90 -19.06
N SER A 58 -11.13 -18.81 -18.38
CA SER A 58 -10.68 -18.50 -17.03
C SER A 58 -11.74 -17.68 -16.29
N ASP A 59 -11.56 -17.57 -14.97
CA ASP A 59 -12.19 -16.49 -14.21
C ASP A 59 -11.45 -15.16 -14.49
N SER A 60 -12.00 -14.38 -15.43
CA SER A 60 -11.46 -13.07 -15.86
C SER A 60 -11.37 -12.01 -14.75
N SER A 61 -12.01 -12.25 -13.60
CA SER A 61 -11.86 -11.39 -12.43
C SER A 61 -10.49 -11.57 -11.76
N ILE A 62 -9.89 -12.75 -11.88
CA ILE A 62 -8.59 -13.11 -11.28
C ILE A 62 -7.48 -13.13 -12.32
N MET A 63 -7.74 -13.70 -13.50
CA MET A 63 -6.76 -13.78 -14.59
C MET A 63 -7.42 -13.84 -15.96
N ASP A 64 -6.82 -13.15 -16.93
CA ASP A 64 -7.19 -13.25 -18.33
C ASP A 64 -6.24 -14.19 -19.07
N ILE A 65 -6.72 -14.81 -20.15
CA ILE A 65 -5.90 -15.61 -21.06
C ILE A 65 -6.09 -15.06 -22.48
N SER A 66 -5.01 -14.60 -23.11
CA SER A 66 -5.07 -14.18 -24.52
C SER A 66 -5.34 -15.36 -25.46
N GLU A 67 -5.78 -15.09 -26.69
CA GLU A 67 -5.95 -16.12 -27.73
C GLU A 67 -4.67 -16.92 -27.99
N SER A 68 -3.51 -16.29 -27.77
CA SER A 68 -2.22 -16.96 -27.90
C SER A 68 -1.89 -17.89 -26.72
N GLY A 69 -2.67 -17.89 -25.63
CA GLY A 69 -2.39 -18.67 -24.43
C GLY A 69 -1.41 -18.00 -23.48
N VAL A 70 -1.39 -16.67 -23.40
CA VAL A 70 -0.65 -15.94 -22.35
C VAL A 70 -1.63 -15.58 -21.24
N ILE A 71 -1.36 -16.06 -20.02
CA ILE A 71 -2.05 -15.71 -18.79
C ILE A 71 -1.57 -14.33 -18.34
N THR A 72 -2.48 -13.48 -17.89
CA THR A 72 -2.19 -12.21 -17.19
C THR A 72 -2.86 -12.23 -15.82
N ALA A 73 -2.07 -12.23 -14.75
CA ALA A 73 -2.57 -12.27 -13.37
C ALA A 73 -3.05 -10.89 -12.90
N LYS A 74 -4.34 -10.75 -12.56
CA LYS A 74 -5.01 -9.46 -12.30
C LYS A 74 -5.41 -9.24 -10.85
N ALA A 75 -5.77 -10.30 -10.13
CA ALA A 75 -6.13 -10.25 -8.71
C ALA A 75 -5.58 -11.47 -7.96
N ALA A 76 -5.29 -11.31 -6.68
CA ALA A 76 -4.87 -12.44 -5.85
C ALA A 76 -6.03 -13.40 -5.60
N GLY A 77 -5.73 -14.69 -5.51
CA GLY A 77 -6.71 -15.76 -5.29
C GLY A 77 -6.54 -16.94 -6.25
N GLU A 78 -7.43 -17.91 -6.14
CA GLU A 78 -7.42 -19.11 -6.98
C GLU A 78 -8.37 -18.96 -8.17
N ALA A 79 -7.90 -19.34 -9.37
CA ALA A 79 -8.75 -19.43 -10.55
C ALA A 79 -8.53 -20.74 -11.28
N THR A 80 -9.63 -21.39 -11.68
CA THR A 80 -9.58 -22.55 -12.57
C THR A 80 -9.56 -22.08 -14.00
N ILE A 81 -8.53 -22.50 -14.74
CA ILE A 81 -8.46 -22.32 -16.18
C ILE A 81 -8.86 -23.61 -16.88
N LYS A 82 -9.50 -23.48 -18.04
CA LYS A 82 -9.87 -24.59 -18.91
C LYS A 82 -9.24 -24.40 -20.28
N ILE A 83 -8.56 -25.44 -20.74
CA ILE A 83 -7.97 -25.51 -22.07
C ILE A 83 -8.74 -26.60 -22.82
N GLN A 84 -9.43 -26.22 -23.88
CA GLN A 84 -10.35 -27.10 -24.61
C GLN A 84 -9.93 -27.23 -26.06
N SER A 85 -9.95 -28.43 -26.63
CA SER A 85 -9.67 -28.61 -28.06
C SER A 85 -10.75 -27.93 -28.90
N ALA A 86 -10.34 -27.07 -29.85
CA ALA A 86 -11.26 -26.40 -30.77
C ALA A 86 -11.92 -27.40 -31.75
N ALA A 87 -11.21 -28.48 -32.10
CA ALA A 87 -11.71 -29.51 -33.01
C ALA A 87 -12.60 -30.56 -32.32
N ARG A 88 -12.47 -30.72 -30.98
CA ARG A 88 -13.29 -31.67 -30.20
C ARG A 88 -13.54 -31.13 -28.78
N PRO A 89 -14.63 -30.37 -28.55
CA PRO A 89 -14.90 -29.73 -27.25
C PRO A 89 -15.01 -30.68 -26.05
N SER A 90 -15.27 -31.98 -26.27
CA SER A 90 -15.26 -32.99 -25.20
C SER A 90 -13.84 -33.31 -24.66
N VAL A 91 -12.79 -32.89 -25.37
CA VAL A 91 -11.40 -33.05 -24.96
C VAL A 91 -10.91 -31.73 -24.38
N PHE A 92 -10.73 -31.70 -23.07
CA PHE A 92 -10.27 -30.53 -22.33
C PHE A 92 -9.46 -30.94 -21.10
N VAL A 93 -8.72 -30.00 -20.56
CA VAL A 93 -8.05 -30.10 -19.26
C VAL A 93 -8.38 -28.85 -18.44
N GLU A 94 -8.57 -29.04 -17.14
CA GLU A 94 -8.79 -27.97 -16.18
C GLU A 94 -7.66 -27.99 -15.14
N VAL A 95 -7.15 -26.81 -14.79
CA VAL A 95 -6.14 -26.64 -13.74
C VAL A 95 -6.47 -25.40 -12.92
N THR A 96 -6.46 -25.55 -11.61
CA THR A 96 -6.59 -24.43 -10.66
C THR A 96 -5.22 -23.85 -10.39
N LEU A 97 -5.08 -22.54 -10.58
CA LEU A 97 -3.84 -21.80 -10.38
C LEU A 97 -4.05 -20.78 -9.25
N GLU A 98 -3.01 -20.48 -8.49
CA GLU A 98 -3.02 -19.47 -7.44
C GLU A 98 -2.28 -18.21 -7.92
N VAL A 99 -2.94 -17.06 -7.89
CA VAL A 99 -2.29 -15.76 -8.03
C VAL A 99 -1.87 -15.27 -6.65
N VAL A 100 -0.58 -15.04 -6.46
CA VAL A 100 0.01 -14.59 -5.20
C VAL A 100 0.49 -13.15 -5.29
N ILE A 101 0.42 -12.43 -4.18
CA ILE A 101 0.95 -11.06 -4.09
C ILE A 101 2.46 -11.17 -3.82
N PRO A 102 3.32 -10.59 -4.67
CA PRO A 102 4.76 -10.59 -4.41
C PRO A 102 5.07 -9.90 -3.08
N SER A 103 5.82 -10.57 -2.21
CA SER A 103 6.16 -10.04 -0.89
C SER A 103 6.93 -8.71 -0.98
N ILE A 104 6.63 -7.80 -0.06
CA ILE A 104 7.42 -6.60 0.23
C ILE A 104 8.23 -6.86 1.50
N THR A 105 9.44 -7.41 1.35
CA THR A 105 10.33 -7.69 2.48
C THR A 105 11.62 -6.89 2.32
N PRO A 106 11.63 -5.62 2.76
CA PRO A 106 12.87 -4.85 2.79
C PRO A 106 13.88 -5.51 3.74
N ILE A 107 15.16 -5.47 3.37
CA ILE A 107 16.26 -5.84 4.27
C ILE A 107 16.52 -4.63 5.15
N THR A 108 16.52 -4.81 6.48
CA THR A 108 16.84 -3.74 7.43
C THR A 108 18.07 -4.10 8.25
N THR A 109 18.94 -3.11 8.47
CA THR A 109 20.15 -3.26 9.29
C THR A 109 20.16 -2.16 10.35
N MET A 110 20.39 -2.53 11.62
CA MET A 110 20.50 -1.56 12.71
C MET A 110 21.71 -0.65 12.51
N VAL A 111 21.47 0.65 12.51
CA VAL A 111 22.50 1.71 12.41
C VAL A 111 22.79 2.30 13.79
N ASP A 112 21.76 2.65 14.56
CA ASP A 112 21.90 3.28 15.88
C ASP A 112 20.71 2.94 16.78
N THR A 113 20.96 2.69 18.07
CA THR A 113 19.93 2.31 19.08
C THR A 113 19.55 3.46 20.01
N PHE A 114 20.14 4.64 19.84
CA PHE A 114 19.94 5.83 20.69
C PHE A 114 20.17 5.57 22.19
N THR A 115 20.93 4.53 22.54
CA THR A 115 21.19 4.15 23.94
C THR A 115 22.35 4.93 24.56
N SER A 116 23.27 5.45 23.76
CA SER A 116 24.54 6.02 24.24
C SER A 116 24.43 7.51 24.61
N THR A 117 24.46 7.82 25.90
CA THR A 117 24.51 9.21 26.40
C THR A 117 25.85 9.90 26.17
N ALA A 118 26.92 9.13 25.91
CA ALA A 118 28.25 9.65 25.62
C ALA A 118 28.36 10.13 24.17
N GLU A 119 27.68 9.47 23.23
CA GLU A 119 27.74 9.81 21.82
C GLU A 119 26.71 10.86 21.42
N TRP A 120 25.46 10.69 21.86
CA TRP A 120 24.37 11.59 21.48
C TRP A 120 24.28 12.79 22.43
N LEU A 121 25.05 13.84 22.18
CA LEU A 121 25.17 15.01 23.06
C LEU A 121 24.16 16.11 22.71
N LEU A 122 23.52 16.69 23.73
CA LEU A 122 22.67 17.89 23.56
C LEU A 122 23.51 19.03 22.94
N GLN A 123 23.04 19.62 21.85
CA GLN A 123 23.74 20.73 21.16
C GLN A 123 23.09 22.09 21.43
N THR A 124 21.80 22.12 21.73
CA THR A 124 21.11 23.40 21.94
C THR A 124 21.39 23.88 23.36
N ALA A 125 22.20 24.93 23.49
CA ALA A 125 22.58 25.53 24.76
C ALA A 125 21.51 26.50 25.32
N ALA A 126 20.23 26.25 25.07
CA ALA A 126 19.18 26.94 25.80
C ALA A 126 19.16 26.38 27.22
N ALA A 127 19.12 27.24 28.25
CA ALA A 127 19.25 26.88 29.66
C ALA A 127 18.20 25.86 30.17
N THR A 128 17.24 25.46 29.34
CA THR A 128 16.05 24.73 29.74
C THR A 128 15.72 23.54 28.80
N SER A 129 16.37 23.36 27.65
CA SER A 129 16.24 22.12 26.85
C SER A 129 16.97 20.96 27.54
N SER A 130 16.45 19.73 27.39
CA SER A 130 17.04 18.56 28.06
C SER A 130 17.12 17.36 27.15
N ARG A 131 18.06 16.48 27.50
CA ARG A 131 18.24 15.14 26.93
C ARG A 131 18.39 14.16 28.08
N VAL A 132 17.45 13.23 28.21
CA VAL A 132 17.39 12.25 29.30
C VAL A 132 17.19 10.83 28.76
N VAL A 133 17.68 9.85 29.52
CA VAL A 133 17.41 8.43 29.25
C VAL A 133 15.94 8.15 29.51
N ASP A 134 15.28 7.44 28.60
CA ASP A 134 13.90 6.98 28.73
C ASP A 134 13.87 5.45 28.69
N VAL A 135 13.44 4.84 29.79
CA VAL A 135 13.35 3.38 29.96
C VAL A 135 11.93 2.87 29.78
N VAL A 136 10.97 3.76 29.52
CA VAL A 136 9.55 3.42 29.32
C VAL A 136 9.25 3.32 27.83
N ASN A 137 9.67 4.31 27.06
CA ASN A 137 9.34 4.39 25.63
C ASN A 137 10.54 3.91 24.80
N THR A 138 10.80 2.61 24.83
CA THR A 138 11.88 1.96 24.08
C THR A 138 11.47 0.56 23.60
N HIS A 139 11.95 0.13 22.43
CA HIS A 139 11.87 -1.29 22.02
C HIS A 139 13.10 -2.10 22.46
N ASN A 140 14.06 -1.47 23.12
CA ASN A 140 15.30 -2.05 23.61
C ASN A 140 15.42 -1.86 25.14
N THR A 141 16.62 -1.64 25.67
CA THR A 141 16.84 -1.36 27.09
C THR A 141 16.54 0.09 27.47
N GLN A 142 16.79 1.03 26.55
CA GLN A 142 16.52 2.45 26.74
C GLN A 142 16.53 3.20 25.40
N SER A 143 15.84 4.33 25.38
CA SER A 143 15.85 5.31 24.30
C SER A 143 16.34 6.67 24.81
N MET A 144 16.44 7.66 23.93
CA MET A 144 16.84 9.01 24.31
C MET A 144 15.74 10.04 24.08
N LYS A 145 15.23 10.57 25.20
CA LYS A 145 14.21 11.62 25.22
C LYS A 145 14.84 12.99 25.10
N LEU A 146 14.44 13.71 24.06
CA LEU A 146 14.78 15.10 23.80
C LEU A 146 13.57 15.98 24.14
N THR A 147 13.81 17.07 24.87
CA THR A 147 12.77 18.03 25.25
C THR A 147 13.15 19.46 24.84
N GLY A 148 12.28 20.10 24.07
CA GLY A 148 12.34 21.52 23.73
C GLY A 148 11.27 22.26 24.52
N LEU A 149 11.58 23.48 24.98
CA LEU A 149 10.70 24.25 25.86
C LEU A 149 10.32 25.60 25.23
N ASP A 150 9.12 26.06 25.57
CA ASP A 150 8.58 27.38 25.24
C ASP A 150 8.68 27.74 23.74
N GLY A 151 8.38 26.77 22.87
CA GLY A 151 8.45 26.95 21.41
C GLY A 151 9.86 26.93 20.81
N ASN A 152 10.90 26.78 21.63
CA ASN A 152 12.28 26.73 21.14
C ASN A 152 12.64 25.31 20.70
N PHE A 153 13.25 25.20 19.52
CA PHE A 153 13.73 23.92 19.03
C PHE A 153 14.83 23.36 19.95
N ALA A 154 14.93 22.04 20.03
CA ALA A 154 16.02 21.34 20.70
C ALA A 154 16.69 20.36 19.74
N THR A 155 17.99 20.15 19.90
CA THR A 155 18.81 19.25 19.08
C THR A 155 19.79 18.45 19.93
N MET A 156 20.00 17.20 19.54
CA MET A 156 21.08 16.35 20.03
C MET A 156 21.79 15.69 18.86
N ARG A 157 23.09 15.45 19.01
CA ARG A 157 23.98 15.06 17.90
C ARG A 157 24.92 13.94 18.31
N HIS A 158 25.02 12.94 17.45
CA HIS A 158 26.06 11.91 17.46
C HIS A 158 27.24 12.38 16.60
N LYS A 159 28.42 12.61 17.18
CA LYS A 159 29.60 13.18 16.47
C LYS A 159 30.60 12.15 15.93
N THR A 160 30.35 10.86 16.15
CA THR A 160 31.26 9.75 15.82
C THR A 160 30.53 8.63 15.07
N ALA A 161 29.60 8.98 14.18
CA ALA A 161 28.63 8.01 13.64
C ALA A 161 29.29 6.93 12.76
N HIS A 162 30.17 7.33 11.85
CA HIS A 162 30.93 6.44 10.95
C HIS A 162 30.04 5.38 10.27
N VAL A 163 28.98 5.84 9.58
CA VAL A 163 28.01 4.99 8.88
C VAL A 163 28.21 5.08 7.38
N ASP A 164 28.18 3.94 6.69
CA ASP A 164 28.11 3.86 5.24
C ASP A 164 26.66 3.55 4.80
N LEU A 165 26.12 4.35 3.89
CA LEU A 165 24.77 4.21 3.35
C LEU A 165 24.78 4.23 1.80
N SER A 166 25.94 4.05 1.18
CA SER A 166 26.11 4.20 -0.27
C SER A 166 25.32 3.17 -1.09
N ASP A 167 25.16 1.96 -0.57
CA ASP A 167 24.37 0.89 -1.18
C ASP A 167 22.90 0.84 -0.71
N GLU A 168 22.52 1.74 0.19
CA GLU A 168 21.21 1.73 0.84
C GLU A 168 20.17 2.53 0.05
N THR A 169 18.92 2.08 0.09
CA THR A 169 17.81 2.75 -0.61
C THR A 169 17.10 3.78 0.26
N ALA A 170 17.06 3.53 1.56
CA ALA A 170 16.28 4.28 2.53
C ALA A 170 16.83 4.12 3.96
N ALA A 171 16.22 4.86 4.89
CA ALA A 171 16.40 4.66 6.32
C ALA A 171 15.03 4.65 7.02
N LYS A 172 14.96 4.01 8.19
CA LYS A 172 13.79 4.00 9.08
C LYS A 172 14.18 4.55 10.44
N LEU A 173 13.41 5.52 10.92
CA LEU A 173 13.54 6.10 12.25
C LEU A 173 12.34 5.70 13.11
N SER A 174 12.62 5.13 14.28
CA SER A 174 11.62 4.77 15.29
C SER A 174 11.74 5.70 16.49
N PHE A 175 10.61 6.30 16.88
CA PHE A 175 10.54 7.24 18.00
C PHE A 175 9.13 7.32 18.60
N PHE A 176 9.05 7.76 19.85
CA PHE A 176 7.81 7.96 20.58
C PHE A 176 7.51 9.45 20.76
N VAL A 177 6.34 9.89 20.32
CA VAL A 177 5.83 11.25 20.50
C VAL A 177 4.96 11.28 21.75
N HIS A 178 5.38 12.02 22.78
CA HIS A 178 4.69 12.03 24.09
C HIS A 178 3.33 12.74 24.02
N ASP A 179 3.29 13.88 23.33
CA ASP A 179 2.07 14.64 23.08
C ASP A 179 2.17 15.30 21.71
N LEU A 180 1.37 14.82 20.76
CA LEU A 180 1.42 15.30 19.38
C LEU A 180 0.97 16.77 19.27
N THR A 181 0.10 17.25 20.17
CA THR A 181 -0.41 18.62 20.13
C THR A 181 0.69 19.66 20.43
N THR A 182 1.79 19.22 21.04
CA THR A 182 2.93 20.07 21.39
C THR A 182 4.01 20.11 20.32
N VAL A 183 4.04 19.16 19.38
CA VAL A 183 5.09 19.03 18.36
C VAL A 183 4.66 19.72 17.08
N SER A 184 5.47 20.66 16.58
CA SER A 184 5.26 21.25 15.24
C SER A 184 5.90 20.39 14.15
N LYS A 185 7.17 20.00 14.33
CA LYS A 185 7.90 19.12 13.42
C LYS A 185 9.08 18.44 14.11
N ILE A 186 9.55 17.38 13.49
CA ILE A 186 10.78 16.66 13.83
C ILE A 186 11.68 16.68 12.60
N ALA A 187 12.99 16.82 12.77
CA ALA A 187 13.94 16.68 11.67
C ALA A 187 15.09 15.75 12.04
N PHE A 188 15.51 14.94 11.07
CA PHE A 188 16.64 14.04 11.15
C PHE A 188 17.69 14.45 10.12
N TYR A 189 18.97 14.36 10.49
CA TYR A 189 20.10 14.78 9.67
C TYR A 189 21.15 13.67 9.62
N PHE A 190 21.61 13.36 8.41
CA PHE A 190 22.92 12.77 8.16
C PHE A 190 23.91 13.88 7.80
N ALA A 191 25.18 13.73 8.18
CA ALA A 191 26.22 14.67 7.82
C ALA A 191 27.54 13.98 7.45
N ASN A 192 28.19 14.46 6.38
CA ASN A 192 29.56 14.03 6.02
C ASN A 192 30.63 14.79 6.83
N ASP A 193 30.25 15.56 7.85
CA ASP A 193 31.15 16.29 8.75
C ASP A 193 30.59 16.36 10.18
N THR A 194 31.46 16.51 11.18
CA THR A 194 31.04 16.55 12.60
C THR A 194 30.39 17.88 13.00
N ALA A 195 30.62 18.93 12.20
CA ALA A 195 30.02 20.25 12.39
C ALA A 195 28.57 20.32 11.91
N VAL A 196 28.11 19.36 11.09
CA VAL A 196 26.76 19.30 10.49
C VAL A 196 26.55 20.50 9.55
N THR A 197 27.55 20.75 8.68
CA THR A 197 27.48 21.79 7.63
C THR A 197 27.25 21.21 6.24
N LYS A 198 27.53 19.91 6.05
CA LYS A 198 27.22 19.17 4.83
C LYS A 198 26.19 18.11 5.19
N THR A 199 24.92 18.31 4.83
CA THR A 199 23.82 17.51 5.39
C THR A 199 22.86 16.99 4.34
N ALA A 200 22.31 15.81 4.61
CA ALA A 200 21.00 15.40 4.12
C ALA A 200 19.98 15.52 5.26
N MET A 201 18.88 16.23 5.05
CA MET A 201 17.85 16.47 6.07
C MET A 201 16.50 15.87 5.64
N LYS A 202 15.84 15.16 6.55
CA LYS A 202 14.42 14.79 6.45
C LYS A 202 13.62 15.52 7.51
N VAL A 203 12.44 16.02 7.14
CA VAL A 203 11.50 16.69 8.05
C VAL A 203 10.20 15.91 8.07
N PHE A 204 9.64 15.74 9.28
CA PHE A 204 8.32 15.19 9.54
C PHE A 204 7.48 16.28 10.19
N GLN A 205 6.39 16.67 9.54
CA GLN A 205 5.42 17.61 10.10
C GLN A 205 4.53 16.89 11.11
N ALA A 206 3.86 17.62 12.01
CA ALA A 206 2.88 17.05 12.93
C ALA A 206 1.82 16.19 12.21
N THR A 207 1.42 16.57 10.98
CA THR A 207 0.47 15.82 10.14
C THR A 207 0.97 14.45 9.70
N ASP A 208 2.27 14.19 9.76
CA ASP A 208 2.89 12.93 9.33
C ASP A 208 3.00 11.92 10.48
N LEU A 209 2.62 12.34 11.69
CA LEU A 209 2.90 11.67 12.96
C LEU A 209 1.62 11.28 13.69
N LYS A 210 1.74 10.27 14.57
CA LYS A 210 0.73 9.92 15.58
C LYS A 210 1.29 10.16 16.98
N GLN A 211 0.42 10.42 17.96
CA GLN A 211 0.84 10.34 19.37
C GLN A 211 1.25 8.89 19.68
N GLY A 212 2.31 8.72 20.47
CA GLY A 212 2.91 7.43 20.76
C GLY A 212 3.95 7.01 19.72
N TRP A 213 4.05 5.71 19.46
CA TRP A 213 5.07 5.14 18.59
C TRP A 213 4.89 5.53 17.12
N ASN A 214 5.98 5.95 16.49
CA ASN A 214 6.09 6.21 15.07
C ASN A 214 7.27 5.43 14.50
N ASN A 215 6.99 4.62 13.48
CA ASN A 215 8.01 4.06 12.59
C ASN A 215 7.89 4.81 11.27
N VAL A 216 8.91 5.59 10.91
CA VAL A 216 8.88 6.38 9.68
C VAL A 216 10.08 6.03 8.82
N ALA A 217 9.83 5.49 7.63
CA ALA A 217 10.85 5.29 6.63
C ALA A 217 10.85 6.43 5.61
N PHE A 218 12.02 6.73 5.08
CA PHE A 218 12.22 7.73 4.06
C PHE A 218 13.38 7.32 3.15
N SER A 219 13.23 7.52 1.84
CA SER A 219 14.32 7.26 0.91
C SER A 219 15.44 8.26 1.09
N LEU A 220 16.69 7.81 0.93
CA LEU A 220 17.86 8.70 1.01
C LEU A 220 17.76 9.82 -0.03
N THR A 221 17.22 9.48 -1.20
CA THR A 221 17.00 10.44 -2.29
C THR A 221 15.87 11.46 -2.04
N SER A 222 15.00 11.26 -1.05
CA SER A 222 13.95 12.23 -0.70
C SER A 222 14.39 13.27 0.34
N MET A 223 15.63 13.16 0.84
CA MET A 223 16.21 14.11 1.78
C MET A 223 16.66 15.39 1.08
N THR A 224 16.56 16.52 1.79
CA THR A 224 17.06 17.81 1.32
C THR A 224 18.57 17.89 1.55
N LEU A 225 19.34 18.00 0.46
CA LEU A 225 20.81 18.05 0.51
C LEU A 225 21.33 19.48 0.63
N ALA A 226 22.41 19.68 1.40
CA ALA A 226 23.07 20.97 1.60
C ALA A 226 24.59 20.82 1.76
N GLY A 227 25.34 21.88 1.48
CA GLY A 227 26.79 21.94 1.74
C GLY A 227 27.66 20.99 0.89
N GLY A 228 27.12 20.47 -0.23
CA GLY A 228 27.81 19.48 -1.06
C GLY A 228 27.84 18.08 -0.45
N PHE A 229 26.87 17.74 0.39
CA PHE A 229 26.67 16.39 0.91
C PHE A 229 26.53 15.35 -0.22
N SER A 230 27.06 14.15 -0.02
CA SER A 230 26.79 12.97 -0.84
C SER A 230 26.69 11.72 0.03
N PHE A 231 25.78 10.80 -0.33
CA PHE A 231 25.69 9.47 0.27
C PHE A 231 26.81 8.53 -0.18
N ASP A 232 27.60 8.90 -1.20
CA ASP A 232 28.83 8.18 -1.57
C ASP A 232 29.97 8.39 -0.55
N ASN A 233 29.83 9.40 0.33
CA ASN A 233 30.78 9.68 1.38
C ASN A 233 30.24 9.15 2.72
N GLU A 234 31.15 8.75 3.59
CA GLU A 234 30.82 8.33 4.95
C GLU A 234 30.00 9.38 5.71
N ILE A 235 29.05 8.91 6.51
CA ILE A 235 28.31 9.71 7.47
C ILE A 235 29.12 9.81 8.75
N LEU A 236 29.72 10.97 9.00
CA LEU A 236 30.55 11.22 10.18
C LEU A 236 29.72 11.65 11.40
N ALA A 237 28.55 12.26 11.18
CA ALA A 237 27.66 12.66 12.26
C ALA A 237 26.18 12.52 11.92
N MET A 238 25.36 12.37 12.96
CA MET A 238 23.90 12.35 12.88
C MET A 238 23.33 13.36 13.87
N GLN A 239 22.18 13.95 13.55
CA GLN A 239 21.49 14.88 14.44
C GLN A 239 19.99 14.66 14.37
N VAL A 240 19.32 14.82 15.50
CA VAL A 240 17.87 14.98 15.54
C VAL A 240 17.49 16.32 16.13
N ARG A 241 16.37 16.85 15.65
CA ARG A 241 15.78 18.12 16.04
C ARG A 241 14.30 17.93 16.32
N ILE A 242 13.82 18.56 17.37
CA ILE A 242 12.39 18.75 17.61
C ILE A 242 12.08 20.24 17.62
N ASP A 243 10.97 20.63 17.02
CA ASP A 243 10.42 21.98 17.08
C ASP A 243 9.08 21.90 17.81
N PRO A 244 8.98 22.40 19.04
CA PRO A 244 7.70 22.56 19.72
C PRO A 244 6.80 23.58 18.99
N VAL A 245 5.49 23.46 19.17
CA VAL A 245 4.54 24.54 18.85
C VAL A 245 4.89 25.79 19.67
N ALA A 246 4.57 26.97 19.15
CA ALA A 246 4.91 28.23 19.79
C ALA A 246 4.43 28.28 21.26
N SER A 247 5.32 28.71 22.16
CA SER A 247 5.05 28.86 23.60
C SER A 247 4.67 27.58 24.35
N VAL A 248 4.87 26.40 23.78
CA VAL A 248 4.67 25.12 24.49
C VAL A 248 5.94 24.27 24.50
N SER A 249 5.96 23.30 25.41
CA SER A 249 7.06 22.37 25.58
C SER A 249 6.71 21.03 24.94
N ALA A 250 7.64 20.42 24.22
CA ALA A 250 7.44 19.16 23.52
C ALA A 250 8.55 18.16 23.83
N SER A 251 8.20 16.87 23.83
CA SER A 251 9.17 15.80 24.04
C SER A 251 9.00 14.64 23.07
N VAL A 252 10.13 14.10 22.60
CA VAL A 252 10.19 12.93 21.73
C VAL A 252 11.30 12.01 22.22
N SER A 253 11.02 10.70 22.32
CA SER A 253 12.03 9.68 22.64
C SER A 253 12.46 8.97 21.36
N PHE A 254 13.72 9.12 20.95
CA PHE A 254 14.29 8.48 19.77
C PHE A 254 14.90 7.14 20.16
N ASP A 255 14.58 6.08 19.42
CA ASP A 255 14.83 4.69 19.84
C ASP A 255 15.68 3.90 18.85
N ALA A 256 15.40 3.98 17.54
CA ALA A 256 16.17 3.21 16.57
C ALA A 256 16.31 3.96 15.24
N LEU A 257 17.46 3.78 14.61
CA LEU A 257 17.72 4.07 13.22
C LEU A 257 18.17 2.80 12.51
N GLU A 258 17.52 2.47 11.41
CA GLU A 258 17.86 1.33 10.55
C GLU A 258 18.11 1.82 9.12
N SER A 259 19.07 1.20 8.41
CA SER A 259 19.19 1.31 6.96
C SER A 259 18.24 0.33 6.28
N ILE A 260 17.88 0.60 5.03
CA ILE A 260 16.94 -0.20 4.25
C ILE A 260 17.46 -0.43 2.84
N ILE A 261 17.44 -1.69 2.42
CA ILE A 261 17.44 -2.09 1.01
C ILE A 261 16.05 -2.64 0.64
N ALA A 262 15.35 -1.93 -0.23
CA ALA A 262 14.05 -2.34 -0.74
C ALA A 262 14.07 -2.55 -2.26
N THR A 263 13.30 -3.52 -2.72
CA THR A 263 13.21 -3.87 -4.15
C THR A 263 11.77 -3.82 -4.68
N ARG A 264 10.80 -3.52 -3.82
CA ARG A 264 9.37 -3.47 -4.16
C ARG A 264 8.58 -2.73 -3.09
N GLY A 265 7.54 -1.99 -3.49
CA GLY A 265 6.52 -1.43 -2.58
C GLY A 265 5.10 -1.76 -3.03
N ASN A 266 4.10 -1.20 -2.35
CA ASN A 266 2.68 -1.34 -2.69
C ASN A 266 2.03 0.02 -2.95
N ALA A 267 0.98 0.02 -3.78
CA ALA A 267 0.08 1.16 -3.98
C ALA A 267 -1.39 0.73 -3.88
N ILE A 268 -2.13 1.40 -3.00
CA ILE A 268 -3.56 1.19 -2.75
C ILE A 268 -4.31 2.47 -3.09
N PHE A 269 -5.42 2.35 -3.81
CA PHE A 269 -6.33 3.46 -4.07
C PHE A 269 -7.61 3.28 -3.23
N THR A 270 -7.94 4.26 -2.40
CA THR A 270 -9.18 4.32 -1.62
C THR A 270 -10.01 5.53 -2.04
N MET A 271 -11.32 5.34 -2.14
CA MET A 271 -12.26 6.40 -2.49
C MET A 271 -13.32 6.51 -1.42
N ASP A 272 -13.42 7.68 -0.78
CA ASP A 272 -14.25 7.87 0.41
C ASP A 272 -15.66 8.36 0.03
N ASP A 273 -16.66 7.96 0.83
CA ASP A 273 -18.08 8.36 0.76
C ASP A 273 -18.95 7.73 -0.34
N ASN A 274 -18.46 6.78 -1.13
CA ASN A 274 -19.23 6.12 -2.20
C ASN A 274 -19.99 7.10 -3.14
N TRP A 275 -19.36 8.22 -3.51
CA TRP A 275 -19.89 9.18 -4.48
C TRP A 275 -20.08 8.54 -5.86
N ILE A 276 -21.11 8.94 -6.62
CA ILE A 276 -21.36 8.37 -7.97
C ILE A 276 -20.21 8.61 -8.95
N ASP A 277 -19.43 9.68 -8.76
CA ASP A 277 -18.22 9.99 -9.52
C ASP A 277 -17.16 8.88 -9.43
N GLN A 278 -17.16 8.11 -8.35
CA GLN A 278 -16.20 7.02 -8.16
C GLN A 278 -16.53 5.86 -9.11
N TYR A 279 -17.82 5.57 -9.32
CA TYR A 279 -18.27 4.60 -10.31
C TYR A 279 -18.12 5.12 -11.74
N THR A 280 -18.49 6.37 -12.00
CA THR A 280 -18.56 6.89 -13.38
C THR A 280 -17.22 7.41 -13.93
N LYS A 281 -16.26 7.74 -13.06
CA LYS A 281 -14.94 8.29 -13.44
C LYS A 281 -13.79 7.46 -12.88
N ALA A 282 -13.64 7.36 -11.56
CA ALA A 282 -12.44 6.77 -10.94
C ALA A 282 -12.28 5.26 -11.26
N TYR A 283 -13.38 4.49 -11.17
CA TYR A 283 -13.41 3.06 -11.46
C TYR A 283 -13.01 2.75 -12.91
N PRO A 284 -13.59 3.39 -13.95
CA PRO A 284 -13.15 3.23 -15.33
C PRO A 284 -11.67 3.58 -15.56
N ILE A 285 -11.17 4.65 -14.94
CA ILE A 285 -9.77 5.08 -15.09
C ILE A 285 -8.80 4.00 -14.58
N LEU A 286 -9.01 3.50 -13.36
CA LEU A 286 -8.16 2.44 -12.80
C LEU A 286 -8.34 1.13 -13.57
N LYS A 287 -9.57 0.74 -13.89
CA LYS A 287 -9.88 -0.48 -14.64
C LYS A 287 -9.21 -0.52 -16.02
N ALA A 288 -9.19 0.61 -16.73
CA ALA A 288 -8.52 0.72 -18.03
C ALA A 288 -6.99 0.48 -17.95
N GLN A 289 -6.39 0.70 -16.78
CA GLN A 289 -4.97 0.42 -16.52
C GLN A 289 -4.74 -0.97 -15.90
N GLY A 290 -5.79 -1.79 -15.73
CA GLY A 290 -5.73 -3.06 -15.02
C GLY A 290 -5.52 -2.91 -13.51
N LEU A 291 -5.76 -1.71 -12.96
CA LEU A 291 -5.61 -1.41 -11.55
C LEU A 291 -6.92 -1.60 -10.78
N ARG A 292 -6.77 -1.86 -9.49
CA ARG A 292 -7.85 -2.07 -8.54
C ARG A 292 -7.74 -1.11 -7.37
N GLY A 293 -8.88 -0.90 -6.72
CA GLY A 293 -9.06 0.07 -5.65
C GLY A 293 -10.08 -0.40 -4.62
N ASN A 294 -10.51 0.54 -3.79
CA ASN A 294 -11.41 0.31 -2.68
C ASN A 294 -12.41 1.47 -2.59
N ILE A 295 -13.66 1.19 -2.24
CA ILE A 295 -14.69 2.20 -1.96
C ILE A 295 -15.01 2.16 -0.47
N ALA A 296 -14.84 3.27 0.24
CA ALA A 296 -15.31 3.39 1.62
C ALA A 296 -16.79 3.77 1.63
N VAL A 297 -17.63 2.88 2.14
CA VAL A 297 -19.09 2.97 2.02
C VAL A 297 -19.69 3.54 3.29
N ILE A 298 -20.42 4.64 3.14
CA ILE A 298 -21.36 5.15 4.14
C ILE A 298 -22.69 4.46 3.87
N LYS A 299 -23.07 3.53 4.73
CA LYS A 299 -24.29 2.71 4.56
C LYS A 299 -25.52 3.55 4.18
N ASN A 300 -25.79 4.64 4.90
CA ASN A 300 -27.01 5.43 4.70
C ASN A 300 -26.95 6.37 3.48
N LYS A 301 -25.85 6.36 2.73
CA LYS A 301 -25.72 7.07 1.45
C LYS A 301 -25.90 6.16 0.25
N VAL A 302 -25.90 4.84 0.41
CA VAL A 302 -26.19 3.93 -0.70
C VAL A 302 -27.59 4.22 -1.26
N ASP A 303 -27.71 4.28 -2.57
CA ASP A 303 -28.94 4.62 -3.32
C ASP A 303 -29.44 6.07 -3.12
N ALA A 304 -28.74 6.91 -2.34
CA ALA A 304 -29.07 8.32 -2.23
C ALA A 304 -28.65 9.11 -3.48
N ALA A 305 -29.35 10.23 -3.76
CA ALA A 305 -29.03 11.08 -4.90
C ALA A 305 -27.58 11.59 -4.84
N GLY A 306 -26.82 11.38 -5.92
CA GLY A 306 -25.40 11.75 -6.02
C GLY A 306 -24.41 10.68 -5.51
N TYR A 307 -24.91 9.55 -5.01
CA TYR A 307 -24.10 8.45 -4.48
C TYR A 307 -24.29 7.18 -5.30
N MET A 308 -23.37 6.23 -5.14
CA MET A 308 -23.46 4.92 -5.78
C MET A 308 -24.70 4.16 -5.31
N THR A 309 -25.35 3.49 -6.26
CA THR A 309 -26.38 2.51 -5.95
C THR A 309 -25.76 1.20 -5.48
N LYS A 310 -26.55 0.35 -4.82
CA LYS A 310 -26.10 -1.01 -4.51
C LYS A 310 -25.63 -1.76 -5.77
N ALA A 311 -26.32 -1.59 -6.90
CA ALA A 311 -25.93 -2.25 -8.16
C ALA A 311 -24.56 -1.78 -8.65
N ASN A 312 -24.24 -0.49 -8.52
CA ASN A 312 -22.91 0.02 -8.83
C ASN A 312 -21.84 -0.59 -7.91
N LEU A 313 -22.11 -0.69 -6.61
CA LEU A 313 -21.19 -1.30 -5.65
C LEU A 313 -20.96 -2.79 -5.95
N SER A 314 -22.02 -3.52 -6.32
CA SER A 314 -21.92 -4.93 -6.73
C SER A 314 -21.01 -5.12 -7.93
N GLU A 315 -21.16 -4.33 -8.99
CA GLU A 315 -20.31 -4.43 -10.19
C GLU A 315 -18.83 -4.15 -9.88
N VAL A 316 -18.56 -3.12 -9.08
CA VAL A 316 -17.20 -2.76 -8.66
C VAL A 316 -16.61 -3.89 -7.79
N TYR A 317 -17.40 -4.45 -6.87
CA TYR A 317 -16.97 -5.55 -6.02
C TYR A 317 -16.70 -6.84 -6.80
N GLU A 318 -17.52 -7.17 -7.81
CA GLU A 318 -17.31 -8.31 -8.71
C GLU A 318 -16.01 -8.15 -9.53
N SER A 319 -15.59 -6.91 -9.78
CA SER A 319 -14.30 -6.59 -10.39
C SER A 319 -13.10 -6.65 -9.42
N ARG A 320 -13.27 -7.34 -8.27
CA ARG A 320 -12.25 -7.58 -7.23
C ARG A 320 -11.74 -6.32 -6.52
N TRP A 321 -12.57 -5.28 -6.44
CA TRP A 321 -12.33 -4.14 -5.56
C TRP A 321 -12.97 -4.37 -4.21
N ASP A 322 -12.47 -3.73 -3.15
CA ASP A 322 -13.04 -3.89 -1.81
C ASP A 322 -14.04 -2.79 -1.46
N MET A 323 -15.03 -3.14 -0.64
CA MET A 323 -15.89 -2.19 0.03
C MET A 323 -15.43 -2.09 1.50
N LEU A 324 -14.97 -0.91 1.89
CA LEU A 324 -14.51 -0.60 3.25
C LEU A 324 -15.65 0.01 4.05
N ASN A 325 -15.56 -0.10 5.37
CA ASN A 325 -16.51 0.47 6.30
C ASN A 325 -16.23 1.97 6.50
N HIS A 326 -17.15 2.84 6.06
CA HIS A 326 -17.10 4.27 6.33
C HIS A 326 -18.23 4.74 7.26
N THR A 327 -18.56 3.89 8.23
CA THR A 327 -19.64 4.06 9.23
C THR A 327 -21.05 4.03 8.63
N SER A 328 -22.06 4.09 9.49
CA SER A 328 -23.45 4.05 9.06
C SER A 328 -23.94 5.42 8.62
N THR A 329 -23.65 6.47 9.39
CA THR A 329 -24.17 7.83 9.21
C THR A 329 -23.10 8.90 8.93
N HIS A 330 -21.82 8.52 8.91
CA HIS A 330 -20.66 9.41 8.73
C HIS A 330 -20.49 10.47 9.86
N PRO A 331 -20.59 10.09 11.16
CA PRO A 331 -20.30 11.01 12.25
C PRO A 331 -18.79 11.18 12.46
N GLU A 332 -18.39 12.28 13.08
CA GLU A 332 -17.02 12.44 13.55
C GLU A 332 -16.79 11.56 14.78
N LEU A 333 -16.18 10.39 14.56
CA LEU A 333 -16.10 9.30 15.55
C LEU A 333 -15.48 9.71 16.89
N SER A 334 -14.53 10.63 16.90
CA SER A 334 -13.88 11.11 18.14
C SER A 334 -14.80 11.92 19.06
N THR A 335 -15.95 12.37 18.55
CA THR A 335 -16.88 13.28 19.26
C THR A 335 -18.10 12.58 19.84
N ILE A 336 -18.32 11.31 19.48
CA ILE A 336 -19.43 10.48 19.97
C ILE A 336 -18.91 9.48 21.00
N THR A 337 -19.82 8.88 21.78
CA THR A 337 -19.45 7.91 22.81
C THR A 337 -18.95 6.60 22.21
N LYS A 338 -18.14 5.83 22.94
CA LYS A 338 -17.68 4.49 22.54
C LYS A 338 -18.82 3.57 22.11
N ALA A 339 -19.96 3.61 22.80
CA ALA A 339 -21.13 2.80 22.45
C ALA A 339 -21.72 3.21 21.09
N GLU A 340 -21.78 4.50 20.79
CA GLU A 340 -22.24 5.01 19.49
C GLU A 340 -21.23 4.70 18.38
N GLN A 341 -19.92 4.81 18.65
CA GLN A 341 -18.87 4.37 17.72
C GLN A 341 -19.09 2.90 17.32
N LYS A 342 -19.33 2.03 18.30
CA LYS A 342 -19.60 0.60 18.04
C LYS A 342 -20.84 0.39 17.16
N ILE A 343 -21.93 1.09 17.43
CA ILE A 343 -23.16 1.02 16.62
C ILE A 343 -22.89 1.46 15.17
N GLU A 344 -22.15 2.54 14.99
CA GLU A 344 -21.80 3.09 13.68
C GLU A 344 -20.98 2.12 12.84
N LEU A 345 -19.93 1.54 13.44
CA LEU A 345 -19.06 0.58 12.78
C LEU A 345 -19.79 -0.74 12.49
N ASP A 346 -20.42 -1.35 13.49
CA ASP A 346 -21.07 -2.65 13.32
C ASP A 346 -22.23 -2.57 12.34
N GLY A 347 -23.03 -1.49 12.41
CA GLY A 347 -24.16 -1.30 11.52
C GLY A 347 -23.78 -1.23 10.04
N CYS A 348 -22.59 -0.71 9.73
CA CYS A 348 -22.06 -0.66 8.37
C CYS A 348 -21.41 -1.99 7.97
N ARG A 349 -20.62 -2.62 8.85
CA ARG A 349 -20.06 -3.96 8.62
C ARG A 349 -21.16 -4.98 8.31
N ASP A 350 -22.23 -4.98 9.09
CA ASP A 350 -23.35 -5.90 8.91
C ASP A 350 -24.08 -5.67 7.58
N TYR A 351 -24.23 -4.41 7.17
CA TYR A 351 -24.77 -4.07 5.85
C TYR A 351 -23.89 -4.61 4.72
N LEU A 352 -22.58 -4.37 4.80
CA LEU A 352 -21.62 -4.86 3.81
C LEU A 352 -21.65 -6.38 3.70
N ASN A 353 -21.61 -7.08 4.85
CA ASN A 353 -21.67 -8.54 4.90
C ASN A 353 -22.99 -9.10 4.34
N THR A 354 -24.13 -8.50 4.71
CA THR A 354 -25.46 -8.92 4.23
C THR A 354 -25.60 -8.79 2.71
N ASN A 355 -24.87 -7.85 2.09
CA ASN A 355 -24.87 -7.66 0.64
C ASN A 355 -23.73 -8.39 -0.08
N GLY A 356 -22.99 -9.27 0.61
CA GLY A 356 -21.91 -10.06 0.02
C GLY A 356 -20.57 -9.34 -0.09
N PHE A 357 -20.45 -8.11 0.44
CA PHE A 357 -19.24 -7.29 0.41
C PHE A 357 -18.33 -7.56 1.61
N ASN A 358 -17.94 -8.82 1.79
CA ASN A 358 -17.31 -9.32 3.02
C ASN A 358 -15.77 -9.21 3.08
N ARG A 359 -15.07 -9.01 1.95
CA ARG A 359 -13.60 -9.04 1.92
C ARG A 359 -12.91 -8.07 2.89
N ALA A 360 -13.49 -6.88 3.07
CA ALA A 360 -12.91 -5.79 3.87
C ALA A 360 -13.97 -5.01 4.69
N SER A 361 -15.11 -5.63 5.00
CA SER A 361 -16.20 -4.99 5.76
C SER A 361 -15.82 -4.59 7.19
N ASP A 362 -14.73 -5.14 7.69
CA ASP A 362 -14.09 -4.92 8.99
C ASP A 362 -12.80 -4.08 8.89
N CYS A 363 -12.62 -3.38 7.77
CA CYS A 363 -11.56 -2.39 7.55
C CYS A 363 -12.21 -1.01 7.54
N VAL A 364 -11.83 -0.15 8.48
CA VAL A 364 -12.54 1.09 8.76
C VAL A 364 -11.80 2.30 8.21
N VAL A 365 -12.53 3.17 7.54
CA VAL A 365 -12.06 4.50 7.18
C VAL A 365 -12.75 5.51 8.08
N TYR A 366 -12.00 6.34 8.81
CA TYR A 366 -12.59 7.25 9.78
C TYR A 366 -13.10 8.53 9.10
N PRO A 367 -14.40 8.87 9.24
CA PRO A 367 -14.91 10.17 8.82
C PRO A 367 -14.06 11.32 9.36
N LYS A 368 -13.69 12.26 8.46
CA LYS A 368 -12.78 13.39 8.75
C LYS A 368 -11.39 12.99 9.27
N GLY A 369 -11.00 11.71 9.18
CA GLY A 369 -9.76 11.18 9.73
C GLY A 369 -9.68 11.16 11.26
N SER A 370 -10.75 11.53 11.97
CA SER A 370 -10.67 11.73 13.41
C SER A 370 -10.80 10.44 14.20
N TYR A 371 -10.05 10.31 15.30
CA TYR A 371 -10.03 9.14 16.16
C TYR A 371 -9.72 9.51 17.62
N ASN A 372 -10.01 8.59 18.54
CA ASN A 372 -9.65 8.67 19.95
C ASN A 372 -9.34 7.26 20.49
N ALA A 373 -8.89 7.15 21.74
CA ALA A 373 -8.56 5.87 22.36
C ALA A 373 -9.76 4.90 22.39
N ASP A 374 -10.97 5.41 22.60
CA ASP A 374 -12.21 4.61 22.58
C ASP A 374 -12.48 3.96 21.22
N LEU A 375 -12.18 4.65 20.11
CA LEU A 375 -12.37 4.12 18.77
C LEU A 375 -11.39 2.98 18.47
N ILE A 376 -10.15 3.12 18.91
CA ILE A 376 -9.14 2.06 18.78
C ILE A 376 -9.56 0.85 19.62
N ALA A 377 -9.98 1.05 20.86
CA ALA A 377 -10.49 -0.02 21.72
C ALA A 377 -11.72 -0.72 21.12
N THR A 378 -12.66 0.05 20.55
CA THR A 378 -13.86 -0.48 19.89
C THR A 378 -13.51 -1.40 18.72
N GLN A 379 -12.50 -1.04 17.92
CA GLN A 379 -12.06 -1.86 16.81
C GLN A 379 -11.37 -3.15 17.26
N ILE A 380 -10.53 -3.08 18.29
CA ILE A 380 -9.89 -4.26 18.89
C ILE A 380 -10.96 -5.22 19.44
N GLU A 381 -11.86 -4.72 20.28
CA GLU A 381 -12.96 -5.50 20.88
C GLU A 381 -13.90 -6.09 19.82
N GLY A 382 -14.09 -5.37 18.70
CA GLY A 382 -14.93 -5.77 17.58
C GLY A 382 -14.25 -6.66 16.54
N ASN A 383 -12.97 -7.04 16.74
CA ASN A 383 -12.13 -7.79 15.79
C ASN A 383 -12.01 -7.12 14.40
N TYR A 384 -11.98 -5.80 14.35
CA TYR A 384 -11.64 -5.07 13.12
C TYR A 384 -10.15 -5.24 12.83
N ARG A 385 -9.80 -5.35 11.54
CA ARG A 385 -8.45 -5.72 11.11
C ARG A 385 -7.58 -4.54 10.73
N TRP A 386 -8.19 -3.40 10.42
CA TRP A 386 -7.51 -2.27 9.80
C TRP A 386 -8.29 -0.98 10.00
N GLY A 387 -7.60 0.13 10.16
CA GLY A 387 -8.19 1.46 10.32
C GLY A 387 -7.33 2.54 9.68
N ARG A 388 -7.94 3.52 9.02
CA ARG A 388 -7.23 4.63 8.35
C ARG A 388 -7.72 6.00 8.79
N SER A 389 -6.76 6.82 9.17
CA SER A 389 -6.90 8.25 9.49
C SER A 389 -6.36 9.11 8.33
N LEU A 390 -6.25 10.43 8.52
CA LEU A 390 -5.62 11.36 7.58
C LEU A 390 -4.15 11.64 7.92
N ILE A 391 -3.51 10.76 8.71
CA ILE A 391 -2.06 10.84 8.98
C ILE A 391 -1.34 10.71 7.64
N ASN A 392 -0.53 11.71 7.30
CA ASN A 392 0.12 11.79 6.00
C ASN A 392 1.35 10.87 5.93
N GLY A 393 1.52 10.15 4.82
CA GLY A 393 2.77 9.47 4.50
C GLY A 393 2.63 8.07 3.91
N ILE A 394 3.78 7.37 3.90
CA ILE A 394 3.91 5.97 3.50
C ILE A 394 3.82 5.09 4.74
N ASP A 395 3.04 4.03 4.66
CA ASP A 395 2.91 3.06 5.75
C ASP A 395 3.95 1.94 5.59
N ILE A 396 4.59 1.57 6.69
CA ILE A 396 5.58 0.49 6.76
C ILE A 396 5.28 -0.48 7.90
N ASP A 397 4.23 -0.21 8.68
CA ASP A 397 3.81 -1.08 9.76
C ASP A 397 3.07 -2.28 9.15
N ASP A 398 2.96 -3.38 9.91
CA ASP A 398 2.11 -4.51 9.51
C ASP A 398 0.67 -4.00 9.35
N PRO A 399 0.00 -4.20 8.20
CA PRO A 399 -1.38 -3.78 8.03
C PRO A 399 -2.34 -4.46 9.02
N ALA A 400 -2.01 -5.67 9.49
CA ALA A 400 -2.86 -6.39 10.42
C ALA A 400 -2.89 -5.70 11.79
N SER A 401 -4.09 -5.33 12.23
CA SER A 401 -4.32 -4.57 13.47
C SER A 401 -3.66 -3.18 13.48
N ASN A 402 -3.31 -2.63 12.31
CA ASN A 402 -2.95 -1.23 12.18
C ASN A 402 -4.22 -0.39 12.02
N TYR A 403 -4.56 0.34 13.09
CA TYR A 403 -5.74 1.20 13.17
C TYR A 403 -5.46 2.66 12.82
N LEU A 404 -4.23 3.00 12.42
CA LEU A 404 -3.81 4.37 12.13
C LEU A 404 -2.98 4.41 10.85
N VAL A 405 -3.48 3.71 9.83
CA VAL A 405 -2.83 3.60 8.53
C VAL A 405 -2.66 4.98 7.92
N LYS A 406 -1.46 5.24 7.38
CA LYS A 406 -1.13 6.51 6.72
C LYS A 406 -1.73 6.59 5.33
N THR A 407 -1.97 7.81 4.87
CA THR A 407 -2.59 8.07 3.57
C THR A 407 -2.06 9.34 2.92
N ILE A 408 -2.06 9.38 1.59
CA ILE A 408 -1.86 10.60 0.81
C ILE A 408 -3.24 11.06 0.32
N ASN A 409 -3.77 12.12 0.93
CA ASN A 409 -5.04 12.72 0.53
C ASN A 409 -4.84 13.57 -0.75
N LEU A 410 -5.30 13.05 -1.89
CA LEU A 410 -5.20 13.73 -3.17
C LEU A 410 -6.26 14.83 -3.25
N VAL A 411 -5.85 16.03 -2.85
CA VAL A 411 -6.63 17.28 -2.87
C VAL A 411 -6.03 18.25 -3.89
N PRO A 412 -6.65 19.42 -4.19
CA PRO A 412 -6.20 20.29 -5.27
C PRO A 412 -4.74 20.77 -5.18
N VAL A 413 -4.25 20.97 -3.95
CA VAL A 413 -2.86 21.41 -3.70
C VAL A 413 -1.83 20.29 -3.96
N ILE A 414 -2.25 19.02 -4.01
CA ILE A 414 -1.35 17.92 -4.34
C ILE A 414 -1.14 17.87 -5.86
N THR A 415 0.10 18.08 -6.25
CA THR A 415 0.50 18.00 -7.66
C THR A 415 0.69 16.55 -8.09
N LEU A 416 0.60 16.30 -9.41
CA LEU A 416 0.95 14.99 -9.98
C LEU A 416 2.38 14.56 -9.62
N ALA A 417 3.32 15.50 -9.57
CA ALA A 417 4.71 15.20 -9.21
C ALA A 417 4.82 14.69 -7.77
N GLN A 418 4.11 15.29 -6.82
CA GLN A 418 4.06 14.83 -5.43
C GLN A 418 3.39 13.46 -5.31
N ALA A 419 2.30 13.22 -6.03
CA ALA A 419 1.64 11.92 -6.05
C ALA A 419 2.57 10.81 -6.60
N LYS A 420 3.29 11.07 -7.70
CA LYS A 420 4.29 10.15 -8.25
C LYS A 420 5.45 9.92 -7.29
N ALA A 421 5.93 10.97 -6.63
CA ALA A 421 6.99 10.88 -5.63
C ALA A 421 6.58 9.98 -4.44
N ALA A 422 5.31 9.99 -4.03
CA ALA A 422 4.82 9.07 -3.00
C ALA A 422 4.86 7.60 -3.44
N VAL A 423 4.57 7.31 -4.71
CA VAL A 423 4.75 5.95 -5.29
C VAL A 423 6.22 5.55 -5.28
N ASP A 424 7.12 6.46 -5.69
CA ASP A 424 8.56 6.19 -5.68
C ASP A 424 9.12 6.01 -4.27
N GLU A 425 8.60 6.76 -3.30
CA GLU A 425 8.97 6.60 -1.89
C GLU A 425 8.55 5.21 -1.38
N ALA A 426 7.30 4.78 -1.64
CA ALA A 426 6.84 3.44 -1.26
C ALA A 426 7.73 2.33 -1.83
N TYR A 427 8.14 2.45 -3.10
CA TYR A 427 9.10 1.53 -3.72
C TYR A 427 10.45 1.52 -3.00
N LYS A 428 11.04 2.70 -2.77
CA LYS A 428 12.38 2.85 -2.19
C LYS A 428 12.47 2.47 -0.72
N VAL A 429 11.38 2.54 0.03
CA VAL A 429 11.36 2.16 1.45
C VAL A 429 10.81 0.75 1.69
N GLY A 430 10.28 0.10 0.66
CA GLY A 430 9.61 -1.19 0.81
C GLY A 430 8.27 -1.10 1.55
N GLY A 431 7.56 0.03 1.40
CA GLY A 431 6.32 0.34 2.11
C GLY A 431 5.09 0.37 1.21
N THR A 432 3.99 0.86 1.75
CA THR A 432 2.69 0.97 1.09
C THR A 432 2.25 2.43 1.02
N VAL A 433 1.99 2.95 -0.18
CA VAL A 433 1.26 4.21 -0.36
C VAL A 433 -0.23 3.94 -0.45
N VAL A 434 -1.03 4.63 0.36
CA VAL A 434 -2.50 4.59 0.31
C VAL A 434 -3.02 5.94 -0.15
N PHE A 435 -3.50 6.04 -1.38
CA PHE A 435 -4.11 7.27 -1.90
C PHE A 435 -5.58 7.37 -1.53
N LEU A 436 -6.01 8.58 -1.20
CA LEU A 436 -7.42 8.91 -1.05
C LEU A 436 -7.86 9.94 -2.10
N ILE A 437 -9.08 9.78 -2.64
CA ILE A 437 -9.88 10.84 -3.29
C ILE A 437 -11.33 10.79 -2.79
N HIS A 438 -12.07 11.89 -2.97
CA HIS A 438 -13.55 11.88 -2.82
C HIS A 438 -14.22 11.99 -4.20
N LYS A 439 -13.99 13.10 -4.91
CA LYS A 439 -14.57 13.41 -6.24
C LYS A 439 -13.51 13.82 -7.25
N LEU A 440 -13.81 13.62 -8.53
CA LEU A 440 -12.95 14.00 -9.65
C LEU A 440 -13.61 15.05 -10.54
N VAL A 441 -12.87 16.10 -10.87
CA VAL A 441 -13.28 17.18 -11.78
C VAL A 441 -12.20 17.41 -12.84
N PRO A 442 -12.53 17.98 -14.00
CA PRO A 442 -11.52 18.44 -14.95
C PRO A 442 -10.53 19.40 -14.28
N GLU A 443 -9.26 19.36 -14.69
CA GLU A 443 -8.19 20.24 -14.18
C GLU A 443 -8.58 21.72 -14.30
N ALA A 444 -9.24 22.09 -15.40
CA ALA A 444 -9.72 23.45 -15.63
C ALA A 444 -10.79 23.91 -14.62
N GLU A 445 -11.44 22.97 -13.94
CA GLU A 445 -12.50 23.21 -12.94
C GLU A 445 -11.98 23.03 -11.51
N ILE A 446 -10.71 22.67 -11.32
CA ILE A 446 -10.17 22.40 -10.00
C ILE A 446 -10.14 23.69 -9.18
N ALA A 447 -10.84 23.67 -8.03
CA ALA A 447 -10.91 24.78 -7.09
C ALA A 447 -10.11 24.45 -5.83
N THR A 448 -10.30 25.22 -4.76
CA THR A 448 -9.62 25.00 -3.47
C THR A 448 -10.34 23.99 -2.55
N ASP A 449 -11.51 23.48 -2.95
CA ASP A 449 -12.26 22.52 -2.16
C ASP A 449 -11.54 21.17 -2.14
N THR A 450 -11.18 20.74 -0.93
CA THR A 450 -10.40 19.54 -0.64
C THR A 450 -11.16 18.24 -0.93
N MET A 451 -12.43 18.29 -1.34
CA MET A 451 -13.18 17.14 -1.83
C MET A 451 -12.85 16.79 -3.28
N PHE A 452 -12.15 17.66 -4.02
CA PHE A 452 -11.91 17.47 -5.44
C PHE A 452 -10.45 17.18 -5.77
N TYR A 453 -10.25 16.34 -6.79
CA TYR A 453 -8.96 16.13 -7.45
C TYR A 453 -9.14 16.14 -8.97
N SER A 454 -8.07 16.43 -9.71
CA SER A 454 -8.13 16.47 -11.18
C SER A 454 -8.24 15.06 -11.77
N ILE A 455 -9.13 14.90 -12.75
CA ILE A 455 -9.25 13.69 -13.58
C ILE A 455 -7.93 13.41 -14.29
N GLU A 456 -7.35 14.40 -14.95
CA GLU A 456 -6.13 14.29 -15.75
C GLU A 456 -4.92 13.92 -14.88
N ARG A 457 -4.81 14.50 -13.68
CA ARG A 457 -3.78 14.10 -12.70
C ARG A 457 -4.01 12.66 -12.23
N TYR A 458 -5.25 12.26 -11.99
CA TYR A 458 -5.59 10.91 -11.54
C TYR A 458 -5.30 9.85 -12.62
N GLU A 459 -5.66 10.12 -13.88
CA GLU A 459 -5.34 9.28 -15.04
C GLU A 459 -3.82 9.11 -15.21
N ALA A 460 -3.07 10.21 -15.13
CA ALA A 460 -1.62 10.17 -15.26
C ALA A 460 -0.95 9.46 -14.08
N LEU A 461 -1.53 9.52 -12.87
CA LEU A 461 -1.08 8.76 -11.71
C LEU A 461 -1.37 7.27 -11.88
N ALA A 462 -2.58 6.90 -12.33
CA ALA A 462 -2.95 5.52 -12.61
C ALA A 462 -2.02 4.88 -13.66
N ALA A 463 -1.77 5.58 -14.77
CA ALA A 463 -0.82 5.11 -15.79
C ALA A 463 0.61 4.95 -15.22
N TYR A 464 1.04 5.85 -14.33
CA TYR A 464 2.34 5.74 -13.67
C TYR A 464 2.44 4.50 -12.77
N VAL A 465 1.42 4.26 -11.94
CA VAL A 465 1.37 3.07 -11.08
C VAL A 465 1.34 1.81 -11.93
N ALA A 466 0.55 1.75 -13.01
CA ALA A 466 0.52 0.61 -13.91
C ALA A 466 1.88 0.34 -14.56
N GLN A 467 2.64 1.37 -14.93
CA GLN A 467 4.00 1.20 -15.43
C GLN A 467 4.94 0.63 -14.36
N LYS A 468 4.82 1.09 -13.10
CA LYS A 468 5.61 0.56 -11.98
C LYS A 468 5.25 -0.90 -11.65
N VAL A 469 3.98 -1.29 -11.82
CA VAL A 469 3.52 -2.69 -11.72
C VAL A 469 4.19 -3.54 -12.81
N LYS A 470 4.14 -3.11 -14.07
CA LYS A 470 4.82 -3.80 -15.19
C LYS A 470 6.32 -3.96 -14.96
N ASN A 471 6.95 -2.94 -14.37
CA ASN A 471 8.37 -2.95 -14.02
C ASN A 471 8.69 -3.76 -12.75
N LYS A 472 7.69 -4.39 -12.13
CA LYS A 472 7.85 -5.19 -10.89
C LYS A 472 8.37 -4.37 -9.69
N GLN A 473 8.14 -3.05 -9.69
CA GLN A 473 8.57 -2.13 -8.64
C GLN A 473 7.47 -1.88 -7.59
N ILE A 474 6.21 -1.94 -8.01
CA ILE A 474 5.04 -1.71 -7.15
C ILE A 474 4.05 -2.85 -7.36
N ASN A 475 3.41 -3.34 -6.30
CA ASN A 475 2.17 -4.08 -6.42
C ASN A 475 0.98 -3.12 -6.31
N ASN A 476 -0.03 -3.26 -7.17
CA ASN A 476 -1.32 -2.64 -6.92
C ASN A 476 -2.28 -3.66 -6.31
N ILE A 477 -2.69 -3.41 -5.08
CA ILE A 477 -3.47 -4.33 -4.25
C ILE A 477 -4.66 -3.62 -3.61
N THR A 478 -5.65 -4.38 -3.19
CA THR A 478 -6.74 -3.89 -2.34
C THR A 478 -6.39 -4.02 -0.85
N VAL A 479 -7.21 -3.47 0.06
CA VAL A 479 -6.95 -3.55 1.51
C VAL A 479 -7.05 -4.98 2.01
N SER A 480 -8.04 -5.76 1.57
CA SER A 480 -8.17 -7.17 1.98
C SER A 480 -7.02 -8.03 1.48
N GLU A 481 -6.43 -7.69 0.33
CA GLU A 481 -5.24 -8.33 -0.22
C GLU A 481 -3.99 -7.97 0.58
N TRP A 482 -3.85 -6.72 1.01
CA TRP A 482 -2.73 -6.30 1.86
C TRP A 482 -2.73 -7.03 3.22
N LEU A 483 -3.93 -7.30 3.76
CA LEU A 483 -4.12 -8.07 5.00
C LEU A 483 -3.88 -9.57 4.82
N GLN A 484 -3.84 -10.09 3.60
CA GLN A 484 -3.50 -11.48 3.31
C GLN A 484 -1.97 -11.62 3.29
N LYS A 485 -1.34 -11.68 4.46
CA LYS A 485 -0.01 -12.28 4.53
C LYS A 485 -0.13 -13.76 4.22
N GLU A 486 0.87 -14.32 3.52
CA GLU A 486 1.04 -15.77 3.40
C GLU A 486 0.74 -16.42 4.75
N LYS A 487 -0.04 -17.50 4.77
CA LYS A 487 -0.26 -18.32 5.97
C LYS A 487 1.08 -18.91 6.44
N ALA A 488 1.98 -18.10 6.99
CA ALA A 488 3.06 -18.57 7.83
C ALA A 488 2.42 -19.09 9.12
N PRO A 489 2.84 -20.26 9.63
CA PRO A 489 2.26 -20.81 10.84
C PRO A 489 2.41 -19.79 11.97
N ARG A 490 1.30 -19.43 12.62
CA ARG A 490 1.32 -18.67 13.87
C ARG A 490 2.23 -19.43 14.84
N SER A 491 3.43 -18.93 15.09
CA SER A 491 4.07 -19.15 16.38
C SER A 491 3.21 -18.42 17.40
N ALA A 492 2.58 -19.17 18.30
CA ALA A 492 2.10 -18.60 19.54
C ALA A 492 3.28 -17.88 20.22
N ASP A 493 3.00 -16.73 20.82
CA ASP A 493 3.92 -15.83 21.54
C ASP A 493 4.40 -14.60 20.77
N ALA A 494 3.51 -13.60 20.71
CA ALA A 494 3.90 -12.21 20.85
C ALA A 494 2.83 -11.54 21.73
N GLY A 495 3.20 -11.26 22.98
CA GLY A 495 2.34 -10.61 23.95
C GLY A 495 1.86 -9.26 23.44
N VAL A 496 0.56 -9.04 23.58
CA VAL A 496 -0.08 -7.74 23.42
C VAL A 496 0.51 -6.82 24.48
N ALA A 497 1.33 -5.84 24.07
CA ALA A 497 1.69 -4.72 24.92
C ALA A 497 0.48 -3.78 25.00
N ILE A 498 -0.31 -3.96 26.07
CA ILE A 498 -1.27 -2.96 26.55
C ILE A 498 -0.49 -2.05 27.50
N VAL A 499 -0.26 -0.78 27.11
CA VAL A 499 -0.62 0.50 27.77
C VAL A 499 -0.01 1.64 26.92
#